data_AF-A0A918BZ86-F1
#
_entry.id   AF-A0A918BZ86-F1
#
_cell.length_a   1.000
_cell.length_b   1.000
_cell.length_c   1.000
_cell.angle_alpha   90.00
_cell.angle_beta   90.00
_cell.angle_gamma   90.00
#
_symmetry.space_group_name_H-M   'P 1'
#
loop_
_entity.id
_entity.type
_entity.pdbx_description
1 polymer ?
#
loop_
_entity_poly.entity_id
_entity_poly.type
_entity_poly.pdbx_seq_one_letter_code
_entity_poly.pdbx_strand_id
1 'polypeptide(L)'
;MVLERHRCEIGPDTLRAGRHVVVDHEPTARQNCGPIVAAQARADTEGELEVLELGHVLTGGATGRASDDDIVTYISAGLGVQDAAAAWSVYQQAEAQGVGRSVDWPALPLPGFRPAPA
;
A
#
# COMPACT_ATOMS: atom_id res chain seq x y z
N MET A 1 -16.39 4.94 3.79
CA MET A 1 -16.04 5.39 5.16
C MET A 1 -14.53 5.53 5.19
N VAL A 2 -13.99 6.72 5.47
CA VAL A 2 -12.54 6.95 5.53
C VAL A 2 -12.07 6.58 6.93
N LEU A 3 -11.16 5.61 7.05
CA LEU A 3 -10.55 5.28 8.34
C LEU A 3 -9.50 6.33 8.68
N GLU A 4 -9.45 6.72 9.96
CA GLU A 4 -8.30 7.43 10.55
C GLU A 4 -7.92 8.76 9.87
N ARG A 5 -8.90 9.63 9.60
CA ARG A 5 -8.72 10.98 9.01
C ARG A 5 -7.64 11.87 9.64
N HIS A 6 -7.23 11.56 10.87
CA HIS A 6 -6.21 12.29 11.62
C HIS A 6 -4.77 11.84 11.32
N ARG A 7 -4.57 10.68 10.67
CA ARG A 7 -3.23 10.18 10.33
C ARG A 7 -2.72 10.87 9.07
N CYS A 8 -1.94 11.92 9.24
CA CYS A 8 -1.42 12.73 8.15
C CYS A 8 0.01 13.14 8.47
N GLU A 9 1.00 12.53 7.83
CA GLU A 9 2.42 12.81 8.06
C GLU A 9 2.90 14.06 7.31
N ILE A 10 2.28 14.35 6.16
CA ILE A 10 2.57 15.50 5.29
C ILE A 10 1.28 16.14 4.80
N GLY A 11 1.29 17.45 4.63
CA GLY A 11 0.10 18.19 4.20
C GLY A 11 -0.21 18.07 2.71
N PRO A 12 -1.46 18.36 2.30
CA PRO A 12 -1.86 18.31 0.89
C PRO A 12 -1.15 19.37 0.03
N ASP A 13 -0.62 20.42 0.64
CA ASP A 13 0.26 21.42 0.03
C ASP A 13 1.59 20.81 -0.44
N THR A 14 2.17 19.89 0.34
CA THR A 14 3.38 19.15 -0.07
C THR A 14 3.10 18.29 -1.30
N LEU A 15 1.94 17.62 -1.34
CA LEU A 15 1.55 16.80 -2.48
C LEU A 15 1.38 17.62 -3.75
N ARG A 16 0.71 18.78 -3.66
CA ARG A 16 0.45 19.65 -4.80
C ARG A 16 1.68 20.41 -5.28
N ALA A 17 2.65 20.66 -4.40
CA ALA A 17 3.93 21.25 -4.79
C ALA A 17 4.83 20.25 -5.56
N GLY A 18 4.58 18.95 -5.40
CA GLY A 18 5.26 17.90 -6.13
C GLY A 18 4.83 17.82 -7.59
N ARG A 19 5.71 17.28 -8.43
CA ARG A 19 5.42 16.93 -9.82
C ARG A 19 4.44 15.76 -9.90
N HIS A 20 4.65 14.72 -9.09
CA HIS A 20 3.83 13.51 -9.11
C HIS A 20 3.57 13.01 -7.69
N VAL A 21 2.33 12.54 -7.47
CA VAL A 21 1.95 11.71 -6.32
C VAL A 21 1.74 10.30 -6.83
N VAL A 22 2.60 9.38 -6.40
CA VAL A 22 2.54 7.96 -6.77
C VAL A 22 1.94 7.18 -5.60
N VAL A 23 1.04 6.25 -5.89
CA VAL A 23 0.36 5.40 -4.90
C VAL A 23 0.46 3.94 -5.30
N ASP A 24 0.37 3.02 -4.36
CA ASP A 24 0.33 1.58 -4.67
C ASP A 24 -0.98 1.16 -5.34
N HIS A 25 -2.12 1.63 -4.84
CA HIS A 25 -3.45 1.41 -5.40
C HIS A 25 -4.36 2.61 -5.11
N GLU A 26 -4.85 3.26 -6.16
CA GLU A 26 -5.58 4.52 -6.05
C GLU A 26 -6.85 4.41 -5.18
N PRO A 27 -7.75 3.43 -5.37
CA PRO A 27 -8.95 3.31 -4.55
C PRO A 27 -8.65 3.17 -3.06
N THR A 28 -7.60 2.43 -2.69
CA THR A 28 -7.18 2.27 -1.28
C THR A 28 -6.60 3.57 -0.74
N ALA A 29 -5.74 4.22 -1.52
CA ALA A 29 -5.07 5.46 -1.10
C ALA A 29 -6.08 6.59 -0.84
N ARG A 30 -7.10 6.73 -1.70
CA ARG A 30 -8.20 7.70 -1.52
C ARG A 30 -9.05 7.42 -0.27
N GLN A 31 -9.02 6.21 0.28
CA GLN A 31 -9.80 5.85 1.47
C GLN A 31 -8.99 5.91 2.77
N ASN A 32 -7.70 5.63 2.71
CA ASN A 32 -6.90 5.29 3.89
C ASN A 32 -5.62 6.13 4.07
N CYS A 33 -5.19 6.86 3.03
CA CYS A 33 -3.98 7.69 3.11
C CYS A 33 -4.36 9.15 3.43
N GLY A 34 -4.11 9.57 4.67
CA GLY A 34 -4.56 10.87 5.18
C GLY A 34 -4.15 12.09 4.35
N PRO A 35 -2.92 12.19 3.81
CA PRO A 35 -2.55 13.32 2.94
C PRO A 35 -3.44 13.43 1.69
N ILE A 36 -3.79 12.28 1.07
CA ILE A 36 -4.64 12.21 -0.13
C ILE A 36 -6.10 12.50 0.24
N VAL A 37 -6.59 11.89 1.32
CA VAL A 37 -7.93 12.17 1.88
C VAL A 37 -8.10 13.66 2.19
N ALA A 38 -7.08 14.29 2.77
CA ALA A 38 -7.08 15.71 3.10
C ALA A 38 -7.09 16.57 1.82
N ALA A 39 -6.35 16.18 0.78
CA ALA A 39 -6.38 16.87 -0.50
C ALA A 39 -7.76 16.77 -1.18
N GLN A 40 -8.40 15.59 -1.12
CA GLN A 40 -9.74 15.35 -1.66
C GLN A 40 -10.81 16.18 -0.94
N ALA A 41 -10.69 16.36 0.38
CA ALA A 41 -11.61 17.22 1.13
C ALA A 41 -11.54 18.69 0.71
N ARG A 42 -10.50 19.09 -0.05
CA ARG A 42 -10.30 20.45 -0.58
C ARG A 42 -10.50 20.54 -2.09
N ALA A 43 -11.00 19.49 -2.73
CA ALA A 43 -11.11 19.42 -4.19
C ALA A 43 -11.99 20.55 -4.77
N ASP A 44 -13.05 20.96 -4.06
CA ASP A 44 -13.94 22.04 -4.49
C ASP A 44 -13.24 23.40 -4.65
N THR A 45 -12.18 23.65 -3.87
CA THR A 45 -11.45 24.93 -3.87
C THR A 45 -10.07 24.85 -4.48
N GLU A 46 -9.42 23.69 -4.43
CA GLU A 46 -8.01 23.49 -4.82
C GLU A 46 -7.84 22.48 -5.97
N GLY A 47 -8.95 21.95 -6.52
CA GLY A 47 -8.94 20.94 -7.57
C GLY A 47 -8.67 19.52 -7.07
N GLU A 48 -9.06 18.54 -7.88
CA GLU A 48 -8.78 17.13 -7.62
C GLU A 48 -7.28 16.86 -7.63
N LEU A 49 -6.82 16.08 -6.65
CA LEU A 49 -5.44 15.58 -6.63
C LEU A 49 -5.31 14.41 -7.61
N GLU A 50 -4.51 14.62 -8.66
CA GLU A 50 -4.07 13.57 -9.57
C GLU A 50 -3.07 12.64 -8.87
N VAL A 51 -3.24 11.33 -9.06
CA VAL A 51 -2.34 10.30 -8.54
C VAL A 51 -1.98 9.33 -9.65
N LEU A 52 -0.78 8.76 -9.58
CA LEU A 52 -0.29 7.72 -10.48
C LEU A 52 -0.16 6.40 -9.73
N GLU A 53 -0.64 5.30 -10.31
CA GLU A 53 -0.40 3.99 -9.72
C GLU A 53 1.04 3.51 -9.98
N LEU A 54 1.69 3.00 -8.94
CA LEU A 54 3.06 2.49 -8.99
C LEU A 54 3.20 1.39 -10.04
N GLY A 55 2.18 0.56 -10.24
CA GLY A 55 2.16 -0.46 -11.28
C GLY A 55 2.34 0.11 -12.70
N HIS A 56 1.71 1.25 -13.01
CA HIS A 56 1.90 1.93 -14.29
C HIS A 56 3.32 2.49 -14.44
N VAL A 57 3.91 3.00 -13.36
CA VAL A 57 5.31 3.47 -13.37
C VAL A 57 6.27 2.30 -13.62
N LEU A 58 6.10 1.20 -12.89
CA LEU A 58 6.97 0.01 -12.98
C LEU A 58 6.89 -0.68 -14.35
N THR A 59 5.74 -0.62 -15.02
CA THR A 59 5.53 -1.23 -16.34
C THR A 59 5.80 -0.28 -17.51
N GLY A 60 6.21 0.97 -17.23
CA GLY A 60 6.49 1.98 -18.25
C GLY A 60 5.25 2.64 -18.88
N GLY A 61 4.07 2.39 -18.34
CA GLY A 61 2.82 3.05 -18.75
C GLY A 61 2.70 4.50 -18.26
N ALA A 62 3.50 4.89 -17.26
CA ALA A 62 3.65 6.27 -16.81
C ALA A 62 5.11 6.58 -16.47
N THR A 63 5.53 7.82 -16.67
CA THR A 63 6.84 8.28 -16.20
C THR A 63 6.71 8.77 -14.76
N GLY A 64 7.50 8.20 -13.84
CA GLY A 64 7.62 8.67 -12.47
C GLY A 64 8.50 9.93 -12.40
N ARG A 65 9.70 9.79 -11.82
CA ARG A 65 10.70 10.86 -11.83
C ARG A 65 11.32 10.99 -13.23
N ALA A 66 11.29 12.18 -13.82
CA ALA A 66 11.88 12.48 -15.12
C ALA A 66 13.17 13.32 -15.02
N SER A 67 13.36 14.05 -13.92
CA SER A 67 14.56 14.87 -13.68
C SER A 67 14.97 14.91 -12.19
N ASP A 68 16.18 15.38 -11.91
CA ASP A 68 16.70 15.57 -10.55
C ASP A 68 15.95 16.67 -9.79
N ASP A 69 15.38 17.65 -10.51
CA ASP A 69 14.60 18.75 -9.93
C ASP A 69 13.15 18.34 -9.58
N ASP A 70 12.69 17.18 -10.05
CA ASP A 70 11.32 16.73 -9.78
C ASP A 70 11.13 16.38 -8.30
N ILE A 71 10.13 16.96 -7.66
CA ILE A 71 9.68 16.48 -6.35
C ILE A 71 8.60 15.42 -6.60
N VAL A 72 8.83 14.18 -6.18
CA VAL A 72 7.88 13.07 -6.33
C VAL A 72 7.60 12.48 -4.96
N THR A 73 6.33 12.36 -4.59
CA THR A 73 5.92 11.70 -3.36
C THR A 73 5.38 10.33 -3.70
N TYR A 74 5.88 9.29 -3.04
CA TYR A 74 5.24 7.98 -3.01
C TYR A 74 4.51 7.82 -1.68
N ILE A 75 3.22 7.50 -1.73
CA ILE A 75 2.39 7.22 -0.55
C ILE A 75 1.92 5.78 -0.64
N SER A 76 2.38 4.95 0.30
CA SER A 76 1.97 3.56 0.40
C SER A 76 0.75 3.43 1.31
N ALA A 77 -0.29 2.74 0.84
CA ALA A 77 -1.37 2.25 1.68
C ALA A 77 -1.06 0.86 2.28
N GLY A 78 -0.23 0.09 1.59
CA GLY A 78 0.07 -1.32 1.88
C GLY A 78 -0.98 -2.22 1.25
N LEU A 79 -0.54 -3.20 0.46
CA LEU A 79 -1.42 -4.16 -0.21
C LEU A 79 -1.01 -5.59 0.13
N GLY A 80 -1.98 -6.46 0.46
CA GLY A 80 -1.69 -7.86 0.80
C GLY A 80 -0.98 -8.65 -0.32
N VAL A 81 -1.08 -8.21 -1.58
CA VAL A 81 -0.32 -8.80 -2.68
C VAL A 81 1.19 -8.53 -2.57
N GLN A 82 1.58 -7.37 -2.03
CA GLN A 82 2.98 -7.04 -1.75
C GLN A 82 3.53 -7.95 -0.66
N ASP A 83 2.76 -8.16 0.41
CA ASP A 83 3.11 -9.10 1.49
C ASP A 83 3.23 -10.53 0.96
N ALA A 84 2.27 -10.99 0.16
CA ALA A 84 2.28 -12.32 -0.42
C ALA A 84 3.49 -12.55 -1.34
N ALA A 85 3.83 -11.56 -2.18
CA ALA A 85 5.01 -11.63 -3.05
C ALA A 85 6.31 -11.68 -2.25
N ALA A 86 6.43 -10.86 -1.20
CA ALA A 86 7.59 -10.89 -0.30
C ALA A 86 7.69 -12.23 0.45
N ALA A 87 6.58 -12.70 1.03
CA ALA A 87 6.51 -13.97 1.74
C ALA A 87 6.87 -15.15 0.83
N TRP A 88 6.39 -15.15 -0.42
CA TRP A 88 6.73 -16.19 -1.39
C TRP A 88 8.22 -16.22 -1.71
N SER A 89 8.83 -15.03 -1.93
CA SER A 89 10.28 -14.94 -2.17
C SER A 89 11.10 -15.48 -1.00
N VAL A 90 10.73 -15.13 0.24
CA VAL A 90 11.38 -15.64 1.46
C VAL A 90 11.17 -17.13 1.61
N TYR A 91 9.95 -17.63 1.40
CA TYR A 91 9.62 -19.04 1.49
C TYR A 91 10.46 -19.89 0.53
N GLN A 92 10.55 -19.49 -0.74
CA GLN A 92 11.34 -20.21 -1.74
C GLN A 92 12.84 -20.28 -1.37
N GLN A 93 13.38 -19.22 -0.78
CA GLN A 93 14.77 -19.21 -0.30
C GLN A 93 14.95 -20.11 0.93
N ALA A 94 13.98 -20.12 1.85
CA ALA A 94 14.01 -20.96 3.04
C ALA A 94 13.99 -22.46 2.65
N GLU A 95 13.11 -22.85 1.73
CA GLU A 95 13.05 -24.21 1.17
C GLU A 95 14.39 -24.62 0.53
N ALA A 96 14.97 -23.76 -0.31
CA ALA A 96 16.25 -24.04 -0.98
C ALA A 96 17.44 -24.19 0.00
N GLN A 97 17.35 -23.59 1.19
CA GLN A 97 18.39 -23.63 2.22
C GLN A 97 18.09 -24.64 3.34
N GLY A 98 16.96 -25.34 3.28
CA GLY A 98 16.53 -26.23 4.37
C GLY A 98 16.25 -25.50 5.69
N VAL A 99 15.83 -24.24 5.63
CA VAL A 99 15.50 -23.40 6.79
C VAL A 99 14.01 -23.44 7.03
N GLY A 100 13.61 -23.68 8.29
CA GLY A 100 12.21 -23.72 8.71
C GLY A 100 11.83 -25.05 9.37
N ARG A 101 10.54 -25.20 9.67
CA ARG A 101 10.00 -26.42 10.27
C ARG A 101 8.61 -26.69 9.73
N SER A 102 8.41 -27.87 9.17
CA SER A 102 7.08 -28.35 8.80
C SER A 102 6.25 -28.62 10.05
N VAL A 103 4.99 -28.21 10.00
CA VAL A 103 3.98 -28.46 11.03
C VAL A 103 2.71 -28.97 10.36
N ASP A 104 2.05 -29.96 10.94
CA ASP A 104 0.77 -30.44 10.43
C ASP A 104 -0.30 -29.36 10.68
N TRP A 105 -1.08 -29.01 9.65
CA TRP A 105 -2.18 -28.03 9.75
C TRP A 105 -3.52 -28.57 9.17
N PRO A 106 -4.65 -28.43 9.90
CA PRO A 106 -4.70 -28.00 11.30
C PRO A 106 -3.90 -28.99 12.14
N ALA A 107 -3.11 -28.48 13.08
CA ALA A 107 -2.65 -29.34 14.16
C ALA A 107 -3.94 -29.96 14.70
N LEU A 108 -4.01 -31.30 14.77
CA LEU A 108 -5.17 -32.03 15.31
C LEU A 108 -5.82 -31.19 16.41
N PRO A 109 -7.14 -30.94 16.37
CA PRO A 109 -7.76 -29.94 17.24
C PRO A 109 -7.18 -30.11 18.63
N LEU A 110 -6.48 -29.06 19.10
CA LEU A 110 -5.85 -29.07 20.41
C LEU A 110 -6.88 -29.70 21.37
N PRO A 111 -6.51 -30.67 22.22
CA PRO A 111 -7.47 -31.27 23.14
C PRO A 111 -8.29 -30.17 23.84
N GLY A 112 -9.58 -30.03 23.50
CA GLY A 112 -10.46 -28.97 24.00
C GLY A 112 -10.81 -27.82 23.03
N PHE A 113 -10.26 -27.74 21.82
CA PHE A 113 -10.67 -26.76 20.81
C PHE A 113 -11.99 -27.17 20.16
N ARG A 114 -13.07 -26.44 20.48
CA ARG A 114 -14.36 -26.52 19.77
C ARG A 114 -14.53 -25.23 18.97
N PRO A 115 -14.50 -25.25 17.63
CA PRO A 115 -14.84 -24.07 16.86
C PRO A 115 -16.29 -23.64 17.18
N ALA A 116 -16.55 -22.34 17.21
CA ALA A 116 -17.89 -21.81 17.41
C ALA A 116 -18.82 -22.30 16.27
N PRO A 117 -20.10 -22.59 16.54
CA PRO A 117 -21.05 -22.92 15.49
C PRO A 117 -21.19 -21.75 14.51
N ALA A 118 -21.32 -22.09 13.22
CA ALA A 118 -21.57 -21.15 12.12
C ALA A 118 -22.95 -20.50 12.21
#